data_AF-A0A7V9KYE2-F1
#
_entry.id   AF-A0A7V9KYE2-F1
#
_cell.length_a   1.000
_cell.length_b   1.000
_cell.length_c   1.000
_cell.angle_alpha   90.00
_cell.angle_beta   90.00
_cell.angle_gamma   90.00
#
_symmetry.space_group_name_H-M   'P 1'
#
loop_
_entity.id
_entity.type
_entity.pdbx_description
1 polymer ?
#
loop_
_entity_poly.entity_id
_entity_poly.type
_entity_poly.pdbx_seq_one_letter_code
_entity_poly.pdbx_strand_id
1 'polypeptide(L)'
;MPSRKQRRRRDKLQRHEYEYVVETEEGEVPLRELKEEGRQPKDGKEPAAGPLDRRGRPIPKPSLNRVLKRAAIFAPILVIFVYLTAGEDLEPVGVVLNAAILLAFFIPFSYLVDVILYRIMSRRAKGR
;
A
#
# COMPACT_ATOMS: atom_id res chain seq x y z
N MET A 1 -45.20 2.43 -8.51
CA MET A 1 -44.63 1.07 -8.66
C MET A 1 -43.38 1.15 -9.55
N PRO A 2 -42.21 0.61 -9.15
CA PRO A 2 -41.01 0.61 -9.99
C PRO A 2 -41.24 -0.16 -11.29
N SER A 3 -40.71 0.34 -12.40
CA SER A 3 -40.94 -0.27 -13.72
C SER A 3 -40.27 -1.65 -13.84
N ARG A 4 -40.78 -2.51 -14.72
CA ARG A 4 -40.20 -3.85 -14.99
C ARG A 4 -38.71 -3.77 -15.34
N LYS A 5 -38.26 -2.67 -15.96
CA LYS A 5 -36.86 -2.41 -16.32
C LYS A 5 -35.99 -2.09 -15.10
N GLN A 6 -36.53 -1.37 -14.11
CA GLN A 6 -35.84 -1.07 -12.86
C GLN A 6 -35.70 -2.31 -11.97
N ARG A 7 -36.72 -3.18 -11.93
CA ARG A 7 -36.64 -4.47 -11.21
C ARG A 7 -35.57 -5.37 -11.79
N ARG A 8 -35.58 -5.58 -13.13
CA ARG A 8 -34.52 -6.36 -13.81
C ARG A 8 -33.11 -5.79 -13.61
N ARG A 9 -32.97 -4.46 -13.49
CA ARG A 9 -31.66 -3.83 -13.21
C ARG A 9 -31.22 -4.09 -11.77
N ARG A 10 -32.15 -4.06 -10.80
CA ARG A 10 -31.88 -4.43 -9.40
C ARG A 10 -31.54 -5.92 -9.29
N ASP A 11 -32.30 -6.80 -9.94
CA ASP A 11 -32.02 -8.24 -9.93
C ASP A 11 -30.65 -8.56 -10.55
N LYS A 12 -30.24 -7.83 -11.60
CA LYS A 12 -28.88 -7.96 -12.17
C LYS A 12 -27.78 -7.45 -11.24
N LEU A 13 -28.04 -6.39 -10.47
CA LEU A 13 -27.10 -5.87 -9.49
C LEU A 13 -26.98 -6.79 -8.26
N GLN A 14 -28.08 -7.41 -7.85
CA GLN A 14 -28.12 -8.37 -6.73
C GLN A 14 -27.52 -9.75 -7.09
N ARG A 15 -27.42 -10.10 -8.37
CA ARG A 15 -26.76 -11.34 -8.84
C ARG A 15 -25.24 -11.38 -8.66
N HIS A 16 -24.60 -10.28 -8.24
CA HIS A 16 -23.15 -10.16 -8.09
C HIS A 16 -22.69 -10.04 -6.64
N GLU A 17 -23.52 -10.42 -5.66
CA GLU A 17 -23.04 -10.76 -4.32
C GLU A 17 -22.33 -12.12 -4.39
N TYR A 18 -21.13 -12.15 -4.95
CA TYR A 18 -20.23 -13.27 -4.76
C TYR A 18 -19.67 -13.19 -3.34
N GLU A 19 -20.11 -14.14 -2.51
CA GLU A 19 -19.56 -14.41 -1.20
C GLU A 19 -18.07 -14.76 -1.34
N TYR A 20 -17.19 -13.99 -0.71
CA TYR A 20 -15.76 -14.24 -0.75
C TYR A 20 -15.46 -15.40 0.20
N VAL A 21 -15.33 -16.60 -0.36
CA VAL A 21 -14.83 -17.78 0.35
C VAL A 21 -13.30 -17.75 0.29
N VAL A 22 -12.65 -17.86 1.44
CA VAL A 22 -11.20 -18.06 1.54
C VAL A 22 -11.00 -19.55 1.83
N GLU A 23 -10.49 -20.29 0.85
CA GLU A 23 -10.13 -21.69 1.02
C GLU A 23 -8.94 -21.79 1.99
N THR A 24 -9.13 -22.47 3.12
CA THR A 24 -8.08 -22.78 4.11
C THR A 24 -8.02 -24.30 4.25
N GLU A 25 -6.87 -24.89 4.61
CA GLU A 25 -6.62 -26.35 4.63
C GLU A 25 -7.54 -27.18 5.57
N GLU A 26 -8.41 -26.54 6.35
CA GLU A 26 -9.41 -27.16 7.25
C GLU A 26 -10.80 -26.54 7.04
N GLY A 27 -11.42 -26.78 5.89
CA GLY A 27 -12.85 -26.56 5.66
C GLY A 27 -13.29 -25.10 5.43
N GLU A 28 -14.29 -24.95 4.56
CA GLU A 28 -14.83 -23.64 4.12
C GLU A 28 -15.68 -23.01 5.23
N VAL A 29 -15.27 -21.84 5.76
CA VAL A 29 -16.08 -21.07 6.73
C VAL A 29 -16.38 -19.67 6.17
N PRO A 30 -17.65 -19.23 6.14
CA PRO A 30 -18.01 -17.92 5.61
C PRO A 30 -17.42 -16.77 6.45
N LEU A 31 -16.86 -15.76 5.77
CA LEU A 31 -16.09 -14.64 6.36
C LEU A 31 -16.85 -13.77 7.40
N ARG A 32 -18.14 -14.01 7.60
CA ARG A 32 -18.99 -13.22 8.50
C ARG A 32 -18.74 -13.52 9.97
N GLU A 33 -18.38 -14.76 10.30
CA GLU A 33 -18.25 -15.23 11.69
C GLU A 33 -16.91 -14.81 12.35
N LEU A 34 -15.83 -14.66 11.57
CA LEU A 34 -14.52 -14.22 12.08
C LEU A 34 -14.51 -12.79 12.65
N LYS A 35 -15.54 -11.97 12.38
CA LYS A 35 -15.58 -10.57 12.82
C LYS A 35 -16.18 -10.39 14.22
N GLU A 36 -16.89 -11.39 14.76
CA GLU A 36 -17.72 -11.20 15.97
C GLU A 36 -17.01 -11.56 17.29
N GLU A 37 -15.92 -12.33 17.30
CA GLU A 37 -15.32 -12.80 18.58
C GLU A 37 -14.10 -12.02 19.09
N GLY A 38 -13.69 -10.94 18.42
CA GLY A 38 -12.33 -10.40 18.61
C GLY A 38 -12.15 -9.02 19.27
N ARG A 39 -13.17 -8.37 19.84
CA ARG A 39 -13.03 -6.94 20.21
C ARG A 39 -13.42 -6.57 21.64
N GLN A 40 -12.48 -6.77 22.57
CA GLN A 40 -12.39 -5.91 23.76
C GLN A 40 -11.93 -4.50 23.32
N PRO A 41 -12.59 -3.42 23.76
CA PRO A 41 -12.15 -2.06 23.46
C PRO A 41 -10.99 -1.70 24.41
N LYS A 42 -9.77 -1.63 23.88
CA LYS A 42 -8.70 -0.90 24.56
C LYS A 42 -8.76 0.56 24.13
N ASP A 43 -9.01 1.41 25.12
CA ASP A 43 -8.86 2.85 25.04
C ASP A 43 -7.52 3.22 24.42
N GLY A 44 -7.60 3.89 23.29
CA GLY A 44 -6.44 4.24 22.47
C GLY A 44 -6.88 5.10 21.31
N LYS A 45 -7.29 6.33 21.61
CA LYS A 45 -7.38 7.49 20.72
C LYS A 45 -7.40 7.11 19.24
N GLU A 46 -8.57 6.79 18.71
CA GLU A 46 -8.74 6.37 17.32
C GLU A 46 -8.05 7.39 16.41
N PRO A 47 -7.05 6.98 15.60
CA PRO A 47 -6.53 7.89 14.59
C PRO A 47 -7.66 8.10 13.60
N ALA A 48 -8.18 9.33 13.55
CA ALA A 48 -9.21 9.78 12.62
C ALA A 48 -9.03 9.08 11.28
N ALA A 49 -10.09 8.37 10.83
CA ALA A 49 -10.08 7.49 9.66
C ALA A 49 -9.27 8.12 8.53
N GLY A 50 -8.06 7.59 8.33
CA GLY A 50 -7.14 8.10 7.33
C GLY A 50 -7.71 7.93 5.92
N PRO A 51 -7.11 8.55 4.91
CA PRO A 51 -7.54 8.39 3.52
C PRO A 51 -7.63 6.90 3.19
N LEU A 52 -8.74 6.42 2.65
CA LEU A 52 -8.87 5.02 2.24
C LEU A 52 -8.46 4.88 0.77
N ASP A 53 -7.70 3.84 0.47
CA ASP A 53 -7.38 3.43 -0.90
C ASP A 53 -8.63 2.86 -1.60
N ARG A 54 -8.57 2.65 -2.92
CA ARG A 54 -9.66 2.08 -3.73
C ARG A 54 -10.13 0.71 -3.24
N ARG A 55 -9.28 -0.02 -2.51
CA ARG A 55 -9.59 -1.31 -1.86
C ARG A 55 -10.10 -1.17 -0.42
N GLY A 56 -10.39 0.05 0.05
CA GLY A 56 -10.86 0.30 1.42
C GLY A 56 -9.78 0.14 2.50
N ARG A 57 -8.49 0.08 2.12
CA ARG A 57 -7.38 0.00 3.08
C ARG A 57 -6.90 1.40 3.46
N PRO A 58 -6.53 1.67 4.72
CA PRO A 58 -6.01 2.97 5.12
C PRO A 58 -4.69 3.27 4.40
N ILE A 59 -4.62 4.44 3.77
CA ILE A 59 -3.41 4.94 3.12
C ILE A 59 -2.42 5.28 4.23
N PRO A 60 -1.27 4.60 4.23
CA PRO A 60 -0.31 4.74 5.30
C PRO A 60 0.42 6.08 5.21
N LYS A 61 0.62 6.73 6.36
CA LYS A 61 1.28 8.04 6.46
C LYS A 61 2.74 7.98 5.98
N PRO A 62 3.26 9.07 5.37
CA PRO A 62 4.67 9.17 5.03
C PRO A 62 5.52 9.08 6.30
N SER A 63 6.54 8.22 6.31
CA SER A 63 7.44 8.04 7.46
C SER A 63 8.83 7.63 7.01
N LEU A 64 9.84 8.16 7.68
CA LEU A 64 11.25 7.89 7.39
C LEU A 64 11.58 6.40 7.49
N ASN A 65 11.01 5.69 8.48
CA ASN A 65 11.18 4.25 8.62
C ASN A 65 10.75 3.46 7.36
N ARG A 66 9.71 3.93 6.67
CA ARG A 66 9.23 3.27 5.45
C ARG A 66 10.11 3.58 4.26
N VAL A 67 10.62 4.82 4.19
CA VAL A 67 11.60 5.22 3.17
C VAL A 67 12.89 4.42 3.34
N LEU A 68 13.41 4.27 4.57
CA LEU A 68 14.61 3.47 4.84
C LEU A 68 14.43 1.99 4.47
N LYS A 69 13.27 1.40 4.78
CA LYS A 69 12.96 0.02 4.36
C LYS A 69 12.94 -0.13 2.83
N ARG A 70 12.36 0.83 2.11
CA ARG A 70 12.38 0.83 0.64
C ARG A 70 13.79 1.06 0.10
N ALA A 71 14.53 1.99 0.70
CA ALA A 71 15.92 2.26 0.36
C ALA A 71 16.79 0.99 0.50
N ALA A 72 16.57 0.18 1.55
CA ALA A 72 17.26 -1.11 1.72
C ALA A 72 16.94 -2.12 0.59
N ILE A 73 15.71 -2.11 0.06
CA ILE A 73 15.32 -2.94 -1.10
C ILE A 73 15.97 -2.42 -2.39
N PHE A 74 16.06 -1.10 -2.55
CA PHE A 74 16.66 -0.47 -3.72
C PHE A 74 18.21 -0.50 -3.72
N ALA A 75 18.84 -0.54 -2.55
CA ALA A 75 20.29 -0.55 -2.39
C ALA A 75 21.00 -1.63 -3.24
N PRO A 76 20.63 -2.93 -3.21
CA PRO A 76 21.29 -3.94 -4.05
C PRO A 76 21.11 -3.66 -5.55
N ILE A 77 19.94 -3.16 -5.95
CA ILE A 77 19.66 -2.80 -7.35
C ILE A 77 20.57 -1.65 -7.80
N LEU A 78 20.74 -0.63 -6.96
CA LEU A 78 21.63 0.50 -7.24
C LEU A 78 23.10 0.08 -7.30
N VAL A 79 23.55 -0.80 -6.41
CA VAL A 79 24.92 -1.34 -6.44
C VAL A 79 25.17 -2.08 -7.76
N ILE A 80 24.26 -2.96 -8.17
CA ILE A 80 24.37 -3.68 -9.46
C ILE A 80 24.36 -2.69 -10.63
N PHE A 81 23.47 -1.69 -10.61
CA PHE A 81 23.39 -0.68 -11.65
C PHE A 81 24.69 0.12 -11.79
N VAL A 82 25.25 0.58 -10.67
CA VAL A 82 26.54 1.29 -10.66
C VAL A 82 27.64 0.35 -11.13
N TYR A 83 27.71 -0.88 -10.63
CA TYR A 83 28.71 -1.87 -11.04
C TYR A 83 28.71 -2.09 -12.57
N LEU A 84 27.53 -2.23 -13.18
CA LEU A 84 27.40 -2.45 -14.62
C LEU A 84 27.72 -1.20 -15.45
N THR A 85 27.44 -0.01 -14.92
CA THR A 85 27.62 1.27 -15.64
C THR A 85 29.04 1.83 -15.48
N ALA A 86 29.69 1.51 -14.37
CA ALA A 86 31.00 2.00 -13.98
C ALA A 86 32.17 1.43 -14.82
N GLY A 87 32.00 0.26 -15.44
CA GLY A 87 33.10 -0.43 -16.14
C GLY A 87 34.22 -0.90 -15.18
N GLU A 88 35.37 -1.25 -15.75
CA GLU A 88 36.56 -1.72 -14.99
C GLU A 88 37.29 -0.59 -14.24
N ASP A 89 36.87 0.66 -14.41
CA ASP A 89 37.57 1.84 -13.88
C ASP A 89 37.31 2.09 -12.39
N LEU A 90 36.29 1.45 -11.80
CA LEU A 90 35.91 1.64 -10.40
C LEU A 90 36.21 0.40 -9.55
N GLU A 91 37.02 0.61 -8.52
CA GLU A 91 37.25 -0.37 -7.46
C GLU A 91 35.92 -0.75 -6.77
N PRO A 92 35.75 -2.00 -6.27
CA PRO A 92 34.49 -2.42 -5.63
C PRO A 92 34.02 -1.51 -4.49
N VAL A 93 34.96 -0.92 -3.74
CA VAL A 93 34.66 0.06 -2.69
C VAL A 93 34.06 1.34 -3.28
N GLY A 94 34.59 1.80 -4.41
CA GLY A 94 34.08 2.95 -5.15
C GLY A 94 32.64 2.74 -5.64
N VAL A 95 32.29 1.53 -6.07
CA VAL A 95 30.91 1.18 -6.46
C VAL A 95 29.95 1.32 -5.27
N VAL A 96 30.32 0.80 -4.10
CA VAL A 96 29.48 0.88 -2.89
C VAL A 96 29.33 2.33 -2.42
N LEU A 97 30.40 3.13 -2.44
CA LEU A 97 30.34 4.53 -2.08
C LEU A 97 29.46 5.35 -3.04
N ASN A 98 29.58 5.12 -4.35
CA ASN A 98 28.73 5.79 -5.35
C ASN A 98 27.26 5.43 -5.13
N ALA A 99 26.95 4.15 -4.95
CA ALA A 99 25.59 3.70 -4.63
C ALA A 99 25.07 4.32 -3.32
N ALA A 100 25.92 4.46 -2.29
CA ALA A 100 25.56 5.09 -1.02
C ALA A 100 25.24 6.59 -1.20
N ILE A 101 26.01 7.31 -2.01
CA ILE A 101 25.74 8.72 -2.34
C ILE A 101 24.39 8.84 -3.06
N LEU A 102 24.13 8.00 -4.07
CA LEU A 102 22.84 7.97 -4.77
C LEU A 102 21.69 7.68 -3.79
N LEU A 103 21.88 6.75 -2.86
CA LEU A 103 20.89 6.43 -1.84
C LEU A 103 20.64 7.61 -0.89
N ALA A 104 21.69 8.35 -0.52
CA ALA A 104 21.60 9.53 0.32
C ALA A 104 20.74 10.65 -0.32
N PHE A 105 20.78 10.81 -1.64
CA PHE A 105 19.87 11.69 -2.37
C PHE A 105 18.47 11.08 -2.56
N PHE A 106 18.40 9.77 -2.76
CA PHE A 106 17.14 9.06 -2.94
C PHE A 106 16.23 9.14 -1.70
N ILE A 107 16.77 9.05 -0.49
CA ILE A 107 15.99 9.09 0.76
C ILE A 107 15.15 10.38 0.91
N PRO A 108 15.73 11.60 0.90
CA PRO A 108 14.95 12.82 1.02
C PRO A 108 14.00 13.02 -0.16
N PHE A 109 14.42 12.65 -1.38
CA PHE A 109 13.55 12.69 -2.56
C PHE A 109 12.34 11.77 -2.44
N SER A 110 12.54 10.51 -2.05
CA SER A 110 11.47 9.52 -1.87
C SER A 110 10.51 9.94 -0.76
N TYR A 111 11.00 10.54 0.32
CA TYR A 111 10.13 11.07 1.37
C TYR A 111 9.24 12.19 0.86
N LEU A 112 9.79 13.13 0.09
CA LEU A 112 9.03 14.23 -0.51
C LEU A 112 7.92 13.70 -1.43
N VAL A 113 8.23 12.72 -2.28
CA VAL A 113 7.24 12.07 -3.15
C VAL A 113 6.14 11.41 -2.32
N ASP A 114 6.48 10.68 -1.27
CA ASP A 114 5.50 10.06 -0.37
C ASP A 114 4.57 11.11 0.28
N VAL A 115 5.10 12.27 0.68
CA VAL A 115 4.31 13.39 1.23
C VAL A 115 3.34 13.94 0.18
N ILE A 116 3.80 14.17 -1.05
CA ILE A 116 2.98 14.67 -2.14
C ILE A 116 1.85 13.68 -2.47
N LEU A 117 2.19 12.40 -2.61
CA LEU A 117 1.21 11.33 -2.89
C LEU A 117 0.19 11.22 -1.78
N TYR A 118 0.63 11.21 -0.52
CA TYR A 118 -0.28 11.22 0.62
C TYR A 118 -1.22 12.43 0.59
N ARG A 119 -0.71 13.62 0.25
CA ARG A 119 -1.52 14.85 0.12
C ARG A 119 -2.55 14.77 -1.02
N ILE A 120 -2.18 14.24 -2.18
CA ILE A 120 -3.10 14.08 -3.31
C ILE A 120 -4.19 13.08 -2.96
N MET A 121 -3.83 11.94 -2.38
CA MET A 121 -4.79 10.88 -2.07
C MET A 121 -5.71 11.26 -0.90
N SER A 122 -5.19 11.95 0.12
CA SER A 122 -5.99 12.50 1.21
C SER A 122 -7.02 13.53 0.75
N ARG A 123 -6.66 14.41 -0.20
CA ARG A 123 -7.63 15.34 -0.80
C ARG A 123 -8.76 14.61 -1.54
N ARG A 124 -8.42 13.56 -2.30
CA ARG A 124 -9.42 12.75 -3.03
C ARG A 124 -10.36 11.99 -2.09
N ALA A 125 -9.84 11.50 -0.96
CA ALA A 125 -10.65 10.79 0.03
C ALA A 125 -11.64 11.72 0.75
N LYS A 126 -11.31 13.00 0.96
CA LYS A 126 -12.16 13.98 1.65
C LYS A 126 -13.25 14.61 0.76
N GLY A 127 -13.11 14.49 -0.56
CA GLY A 127 -14.08 15.00 -1.54
C GLY A 127 -15.18 14.01 -1.96
N ARG A 128 -15.26 12.85 -1.29
CA ARG A 128 -16.33 11.86 -1.40
C ARG A 128 -17.13 11.86 -0.11
#